data_AF-A0A9D8DA10-F1
#
_entry.id   AF-A0A9D8DA10-F1
#
_cell.length_a   1.000
_cell.length_b   1.000
_cell.length_c   1.000
_cell.angle_alpha   90.00
_cell.angle_beta   90.00
_cell.angle_gamma   90.00
#
_symmetry.space_group_name_H-M   'P 1'
#
loop_
_entity.id
_entity.type
_entity.pdbx_description
1 polymer ?
#
loop_
_entity_poly.entity_id
_entity_poly.type
_entity_poly.pdbx_seq_one_letter_code
_entity_poly.pdbx_strand_id
1 'polypeptide(L)'
;MEAATQRELSGEKATRIVEAMRSSVARRGISGSTFEHVARDAGVSRGLLHYYFGTKEALLVEVVRRDAEHRIARLDEPLEAAKSADEILEVLVANLQDSIQNEPGFWVLIFELFTAGHRNPEIQREVGELFNRTRAHVADIFAAKQREGVLRLRFEPDGVVGCLFALGDGLALQMLSDPERDHADVIAAGTTAARHLLTA
;
A
#
# COMPACT_ATOMS: atom_id res chain seq x y z
N MET A 1 8.29 -4.39 41.19
CA MET A 1 7.08 -4.23 40.36
C MET A 1 7.19 -2.88 39.68
N GLU A 2 7.09 -2.68 38.37
CA GLU A 2 6.84 -3.53 37.20
C GLU A 2 7.13 -2.57 36.02
N ALA A 3 8.39 -2.49 35.57
CA ALA A 3 8.80 -1.51 34.55
C ALA A 3 9.76 -2.08 33.49
N ALA A 4 9.79 -3.40 33.32
CA ALA A 4 10.68 -4.05 32.37
C ALA A 4 10.09 -5.35 31.81
N THR A 5 9.07 -5.23 30.94
CA THR A 5 8.74 -6.28 29.96
C THR A 5 8.32 -5.61 28.65
N GLN A 6 9.32 -5.03 28.00
CA GLN A 6 9.25 -4.33 26.73
C GLN A 6 8.85 -5.31 25.61
N ARG A 7 7.70 -5.05 24.96
CA ARG A 7 7.43 -5.12 23.51
C ARG A 7 8.16 -6.14 22.61
N GLU A 8 8.41 -7.38 23.04
CA GLU A 8 8.86 -8.42 22.11
C GLU A 8 8.04 -9.70 22.27
N LEU A 9 6.87 -9.77 21.62
CA LEU A 9 6.65 -11.01 20.87
C LEU A 9 7.83 -11.12 19.90
N SER A 10 8.51 -12.27 19.89
CA SER A 10 9.44 -12.61 18.82
C SER A 10 8.82 -12.18 17.48
N GLY A 11 9.58 -11.44 16.66
CA GLY A 11 9.11 -10.94 15.36
C GLY A 11 8.47 -12.04 14.52
N GLU A 12 8.91 -13.28 14.70
CA GLU A 12 8.33 -14.47 14.09
C GLU A 12 6.84 -14.68 14.42
N LYS A 13 6.43 -14.48 15.69
CA LYS A 13 5.02 -14.65 16.09
C LYS A 13 4.15 -13.52 15.55
N ALA A 14 4.62 -12.28 15.60
CA ALA A 14 3.90 -11.15 15.01
C ALA A 14 3.71 -11.37 13.50
N THR A 15 4.75 -11.83 12.81
CA THR A 15 4.69 -12.21 11.39
C THR A 15 3.69 -13.33 11.13
N ARG A 16 3.69 -14.41 11.92
CA ARG A 16 2.68 -15.47 11.76
C ARG A 16 1.24 -14.97 11.94
N ILE A 17 1.01 -14.04 12.87
CA ILE A 17 -0.34 -13.46 13.06
C ILE A 17 -0.75 -12.61 11.86
N VAL A 18 0.16 -11.78 11.33
CA VAL A 18 -0.11 -10.94 10.15
C VAL A 18 -0.37 -11.82 8.92
N GLU A 19 0.43 -12.85 8.68
CA GLU A 19 0.22 -13.80 7.57
C GLU A 19 -1.07 -14.61 7.72
N ALA A 20 -1.43 -15.00 8.95
CA ALA A 20 -2.72 -15.63 9.21
C ALA A 20 -3.89 -14.68 8.95
N MET A 21 -3.77 -13.40 9.30
CA MET A 21 -4.79 -12.40 8.99
C MET A 21 -4.93 -12.20 7.49
N ARG A 22 -3.82 -11.98 6.77
CA ARG A 22 -3.77 -11.89 5.31
C ARG A 22 -4.47 -13.09 4.66
N SER A 23 -4.07 -14.30 5.04
CA SER A 23 -4.64 -15.53 4.50
C SER A 23 -6.13 -15.68 4.84
N SER A 24 -6.53 -15.25 6.04
CA SER A 24 -7.95 -15.26 6.42
C SER A 24 -8.75 -14.29 5.57
N VAL A 25 -8.25 -13.08 5.33
CA VAL A 25 -8.92 -12.07 4.50
C VAL A 25 -9.04 -12.57 3.06
N ALA A 26 -7.98 -13.12 2.49
CA ALA A 26 -8.00 -13.69 1.14
C ALA A 26 -9.03 -14.82 0.98
N ARG A 27 -9.24 -15.65 2.02
CA ARG A 27 -10.19 -16.79 1.97
C ARG A 27 -11.62 -16.44 2.38
N ARG A 28 -11.80 -15.50 3.32
CA ARG A 28 -13.06 -15.29 4.06
C ARG A 28 -13.58 -13.85 3.96
N GLY A 29 -12.85 -12.95 3.29
CA GLY A 29 -13.07 -11.51 3.35
C GLY A 29 -12.77 -10.93 4.73
N ILE A 30 -12.82 -9.60 4.86
CA ILE A 30 -12.60 -8.92 6.15
C ILE A 30 -13.68 -9.26 7.17
N SER A 31 -14.94 -9.30 6.74
CA SER A 31 -16.08 -9.58 7.62
C SER A 31 -16.03 -10.99 8.21
N GLY A 32 -15.62 -11.99 7.41
CA GLY A 32 -15.48 -13.38 7.85
C GLY A 32 -14.17 -13.67 8.62
N SER A 33 -13.22 -12.74 8.61
CA SER A 33 -11.97 -12.86 9.35
C SER A 33 -12.17 -12.40 10.80
N THR A 34 -11.98 -13.31 11.74
CA THR A 34 -12.14 -13.05 13.18
C THR A 34 -10.83 -13.35 13.90
N PHE A 35 -10.58 -12.69 15.02
CA PHE A 35 -9.43 -13.01 15.88
C PHE A 35 -9.39 -14.48 16.30
N GLU A 36 -10.52 -15.18 16.36
CA GLU A 36 -10.55 -16.61 16.64
C GLU A 36 -9.98 -17.44 15.48
N HIS A 37 -10.39 -17.15 14.24
CA HIS A 37 -9.82 -17.78 13.04
C HIS A 37 -8.33 -17.50 12.93
N VAL A 38 -7.92 -16.25 13.14
CA VAL A 38 -6.52 -15.83 13.00
C VAL A 38 -5.66 -16.43 14.08
N ALA A 39 -6.11 -16.46 15.34
CA ALA A 39 -5.37 -17.07 16.44
C ALA A 39 -5.14 -18.57 16.19
N ARG A 40 -6.17 -19.27 15.71
CA ARG A 40 -6.09 -20.68 15.32
C ARG A 40 -5.10 -20.89 14.18
N ASP A 41 -5.23 -20.13 13.09
CA ASP A 41 -4.39 -20.24 11.89
C ASP A 41 -2.92 -19.86 12.20
N ALA A 42 -2.69 -18.90 13.10
CA ALA A 42 -1.35 -18.49 13.56
C ALA A 42 -0.76 -19.37 14.67
N GLY A 43 -1.53 -20.31 15.24
CA GLY A 43 -1.09 -21.14 16.36
C GLY A 43 -0.75 -20.34 17.63
N VAL A 44 -1.57 -19.36 17.96
CA VAL A 44 -1.43 -18.50 19.16
C VAL A 44 -2.76 -18.37 19.91
N SER A 45 -2.74 -17.79 21.10
CA SER A 45 -3.98 -17.54 21.85
C SER A 45 -4.68 -16.26 21.37
N ARG A 46 -6.02 -16.23 21.45
CA ARG A 46 -6.81 -15.02 21.14
C ARG A 46 -6.41 -13.82 22.00
N GLY A 47 -6.07 -14.06 23.27
CA GLY A 47 -5.59 -13.02 24.18
C GLY A 47 -4.30 -12.37 23.69
N LEU A 48 -3.44 -13.11 22.99
CA LEU A 48 -2.21 -12.57 22.42
C LEU A 48 -2.47 -11.56 21.29
N LEU A 49 -3.49 -11.81 20.45
CA LEU A 49 -3.88 -10.87 19.39
C LEU A 49 -4.41 -9.57 19.98
N HIS A 50 -5.30 -9.65 20.97
CA HIS A 50 -5.79 -8.45 21.67
C HIS A 50 -4.68 -7.70 22.39
N TYR A 51 -3.75 -8.41 23.01
CA TYR A 51 -2.62 -7.79 23.68
C TYR A 51 -1.70 -7.02 22.71
N TYR A 52 -1.45 -7.55 21.52
CA TYR A 52 -0.48 -6.95 20.59
C TYR A 52 -1.07 -5.97 19.59
N PHE A 53 -2.26 -6.27 19.08
CA PHE A 53 -2.90 -5.49 18.02
C PHE A 53 -4.14 -4.73 18.53
N GLY A 54 -4.67 -5.07 19.71
CA GLY A 54 -5.87 -4.44 20.25
C GLY A 54 -7.14 -4.90 19.54
N THR A 55 -7.33 -4.43 18.30
CA THR A 55 -8.53 -4.62 17.48
C THR A 55 -8.23 -5.37 16.18
N LYS A 56 -9.28 -5.92 15.56
CA LYS A 56 -9.17 -6.55 14.23
C LYS A 56 -8.68 -5.56 13.20
N GLU A 57 -9.16 -4.33 13.30
CA GLU A 57 -8.88 -3.25 12.38
C GLU A 57 -7.42 -2.79 12.47
N ALA A 58 -6.86 -2.70 13.68
CA ALA A 58 -5.44 -2.41 13.84
C ALA A 58 -4.54 -3.55 13.31
N LEU A 59 -4.96 -4.81 13.43
CA LEU A 59 -4.26 -5.92 12.77
C LEU A 59 -4.35 -5.85 11.24
N LEU A 60 -5.49 -5.44 10.69
CA LEU A 60 -5.65 -5.22 9.25
C LEU A 60 -4.75 -4.09 8.74
N VAL A 61 -4.65 -2.99 9.49
CA VAL A 61 -3.70 -1.90 9.21
C VAL A 61 -2.27 -2.43 9.13
N GLU A 62 -1.87 -3.31 10.06
CA GLU A 62 -0.54 -3.92 10.03
C GLU A 62 -0.32 -4.82 8.79
N VAL A 63 -1.33 -5.58 8.36
CA VAL A 63 -1.27 -6.35 7.11
C VAL A 63 -0.98 -5.41 5.92
N VAL A 64 -1.76 -4.34 5.79
CA VAL A 64 -1.60 -3.37 4.69
C VAL A 64 -0.26 -2.64 4.77
N ARG A 65 0.20 -2.29 5.97
CA ARG A 65 1.50 -1.65 6.15
C ARG A 65 2.61 -2.51 5.56
N ARG A 66 2.64 -3.80 5.88
CA ARG A 66 3.66 -4.72 5.36
C ARG A 66 3.55 -4.93 3.86
N ASP A 67 2.32 -4.97 3.33
CA ASP A 67 2.11 -5.01 1.89
C ASP A 67 2.62 -3.78 1.18
N ALA A 68 2.26 -2.61 1.67
CA ALA A 68 2.73 -1.35 1.12
C ALA A 68 4.25 -1.27 1.17
N GLU A 69 4.88 -1.61 2.29
CA GLU A 69 6.35 -1.64 2.42
C GLU A 69 7.00 -2.57 1.40
N HIS A 70 6.47 -3.78 1.22
CA HIS A 70 6.98 -4.72 0.21
C HIS A 70 6.82 -4.18 -1.22
N ARG A 71 5.65 -3.60 -1.52
CA ARG A 71 5.33 -3.07 -2.85
C ARG A 71 6.17 -1.84 -3.21
N ILE A 72 6.42 -0.97 -2.25
CA ILE A 72 7.25 0.21 -2.43
C ILE A 72 8.71 -0.20 -2.61
N ALA A 73 9.20 -1.16 -1.83
CA ALA A 73 10.55 -1.68 -2.01
C ALA A 73 10.77 -2.28 -3.41
N ARG A 74 9.73 -2.82 -4.06
CA ARG A 74 9.79 -3.29 -5.46
C ARG A 74 9.95 -2.16 -6.49
N LEU A 75 9.68 -0.91 -6.10
CA LEU A 75 9.87 0.28 -6.94
C LEU A 75 11.27 0.87 -6.82
N ASP A 76 11.98 0.63 -5.71
CA ASP A 76 13.25 1.30 -5.39
C ASP A 76 14.30 1.12 -6.50
N GLU A 77 14.71 -0.12 -6.76
CA GLU A 77 15.74 -0.42 -7.75
C GLU A 77 15.35 0.03 -9.17
N PRO A 78 14.14 -0.27 -9.69
CA PRO A 78 13.75 0.19 -11.02
C PRO A 78 13.67 1.72 -11.15
N LEU A 79 13.16 2.42 -10.13
CA LEU A 79 13.11 3.89 -10.15
C LEU A 79 14.51 4.50 -10.04
N GLU A 80 15.41 3.94 -9.23
CA GLU A 80 16.81 4.37 -9.16
C GLU A 80 17.57 4.10 -10.46
N ALA A 81 17.28 2.99 -11.14
CA ALA A 81 17.89 2.67 -12.43
C ALA A 81 17.42 3.60 -13.55
N ALA A 82 16.16 4.05 -13.52
CA ALA A 82 15.55 4.84 -14.58
C ALA A 82 16.33 6.12 -14.92
N LYS A 83 16.47 6.38 -16.21
CA LYS A 83 17.25 7.47 -16.83
C LYS A 83 16.39 8.47 -17.59
N SER A 84 15.08 8.27 -17.63
CA SER A 84 14.13 9.19 -18.25
C SER A 84 12.78 9.20 -17.52
N ALA A 85 11.97 10.23 -17.78
CA ALA A 85 10.59 10.27 -17.32
C ALA A 85 9.75 9.10 -17.87
N ASP A 86 10.08 8.63 -19.08
CA ASP A 86 9.37 7.54 -19.75
C ASP A 86 9.61 6.21 -19.04
N GLU A 87 10.87 5.90 -18.72
CA GLU A 87 11.23 4.71 -17.94
C GLU A 87 10.58 4.72 -16.56
N ILE A 88 10.50 5.89 -15.90
CA ILE A 88 9.80 6.02 -14.61
C ILE A 88 8.31 5.70 -14.76
N LEU A 89 7.66 6.20 -15.81
CA LEU A 89 6.25 5.91 -16.07
C LEU A 89 6.03 4.42 -16.39
N GLU A 90 6.92 3.80 -17.16
CA GLU A 90 6.88 2.37 -17.45
C GLU A 90 6.96 1.55 -16.17
N VAL A 91 7.87 1.89 -15.26
CA VAL A 91 7.99 1.24 -13.94
C VAL A 91 6.69 1.36 -13.14
N LEU A 92 6.12 2.57 -13.05
CA LEU A 92 4.90 2.81 -12.27
C LEU A 92 3.68 2.10 -12.87
N VAL A 93 3.51 2.14 -14.19
CA VAL A 93 2.41 1.48 -14.89
C VAL A 93 2.52 -0.04 -14.76
N ALA A 94 3.71 -0.61 -14.96
CA ALA A 94 3.94 -2.04 -14.82
C ALA A 94 3.66 -2.52 -13.39
N ASN A 95 4.12 -1.76 -12.37
CA ASN A 95 3.85 -2.07 -10.96
C ASN A 95 2.35 -2.02 -10.65
N LEU A 96 1.65 -1.00 -11.14
CA LEU A 96 0.20 -0.89 -10.97
C LEU A 96 -0.53 -2.09 -11.58
N GLN A 97 -0.24 -2.42 -12.84
CA GLN A 97 -0.87 -3.54 -13.54
C GLN A 97 -0.59 -4.88 -12.86
N ASP A 98 0.68 -5.17 -12.54
CA ASP A 98 1.08 -6.38 -11.82
C ASP A 98 0.33 -6.50 -10.50
N SER A 99 0.20 -5.39 -9.77
CA SER A 99 -0.49 -5.41 -8.50
C SER A 99 -1.98 -5.68 -8.58
N ILE A 100 -2.64 -5.21 -9.63
CA ILE A 100 -4.07 -5.44 -9.83
C ILE A 100 -4.30 -6.89 -10.24
N GLN A 101 -3.42 -7.44 -11.07
CA GLN A 101 -3.55 -8.80 -11.59
C GLN A 101 -3.17 -9.87 -10.56
N ASN A 102 -2.03 -9.69 -9.88
CA ASN A 102 -1.43 -10.72 -9.04
C ASN A 102 -1.70 -10.51 -7.54
N GLU A 103 -2.03 -9.28 -7.13
CA GLU A 103 -2.25 -8.92 -5.72
C GLU A 103 -3.54 -8.10 -5.46
N PRO A 104 -4.70 -8.42 -6.07
CA PRO A 104 -5.91 -7.59 -5.94
C PRO A 104 -6.39 -7.44 -4.49
N GLY A 105 -6.05 -8.38 -3.60
CA GLY A 105 -6.42 -8.35 -2.19
C GLY A 105 -5.87 -7.13 -1.43
N PHE A 106 -4.71 -6.59 -1.83
CA PHE A 106 -4.18 -5.35 -1.26
C PHE A 106 -5.13 -4.18 -1.49
N TRP A 107 -5.60 -4.02 -2.74
CA TRP A 107 -6.48 -2.94 -3.16
C TRP A 107 -7.86 -3.03 -2.51
N VAL A 108 -8.43 -4.23 -2.42
CA VAL A 108 -9.70 -4.44 -1.71
C VAL A 108 -9.55 -4.03 -0.24
N LEU A 109 -8.49 -4.47 0.41
CA LEU A 109 -8.25 -4.21 1.82
C LEU A 109 -8.00 -2.71 2.11
N ILE A 110 -7.24 -1.99 1.29
CA ILE A 110 -7.03 -0.55 1.48
C ILE A 110 -8.33 0.24 1.32
N PHE A 111 -9.20 -0.11 0.36
CA PHE A 111 -10.50 0.53 0.17
C PHE A 111 -11.49 0.23 1.31
N GLU A 112 -11.45 -0.98 1.86
CA GLU A 112 -12.23 -1.33 3.04
C GLU A 112 -11.75 -0.57 4.29
N LEU A 113 -10.44 -0.43 4.50
CA LEU A 113 -9.87 0.36 5.59
C LEU A 113 -10.20 1.85 5.46
N PHE A 114 -10.19 2.41 4.24
CA PHE A 114 -10.67 3.76 3.99
C PHE A 114 -12.13 3.94 4.46
N THR A 115 -13.00 2.98 4.13
CA THR A 115 -14.39 3.00 4.57
C THR A 115 -14.51 2.87 6.10
N ALA A 116 -13.75 1.97 6.70
CA ALA A 116 -13.72 1.76 8.16
C ALA A 116 -13.22 3.00 8.92
N GLY A 117 -12.24 3.73 8.36
CA GLY A 117 -11.67 4.94 8.93
C GLY A 117 -12.70 6.05 9.18
N HIS A 118 -13.76 6.13 8.38
CA HIS A 118 -14.84 7.11 8.59
C HIS A 118 -15.57 6.94 9.93
N ARG A 119 -15.52 5.74 10.51
CA ARG A 119 -16.16 5.41 11.80
C ARG A 119 -15.14 5.18 12.91
N ASN A 120 -13.85 5.20 12.60
CA ASN A 120 -12.78 4.95 13.53
C ASN A 120 -11.57 5.87 13.24
N PRO A 121 -11.39 6.95 14.03
CA PRO A 121 -10.29 7.90 13.85
C PRO A 121 -8.89 7.29 13.95
N GLU A 122 -8.73 6.18 14.69
CA GLU A 122 -7.45 5.49 14.81
C GLU A 122 -7.06 4.86 13.46
N ILE A 123 -7.99 4.12 12.83
CA ILE A 123 -7.76 3.56 11.49
C ILE A 123 -7.48 4.67 10.47
N GLN A 124 -8.27 5.74 10.51
CA GLN A 124 -8.09 6.88 9.61
C GLN A 124 -6.68 7.46 9.72
N ARG A 125 -6.19 7.67 10.95
CA ARG A 125 -4.83 8.16 11.20
C ARG A 125 -3.78 7.19 10.65
N GLU A 126 -3.91 5.91 10.95
CA GLU A 126 -2.93 4.90 10.53
C GLU A 126 -2.86 4.74 9.00
N VAL A 127 -4.01 4.74 8.32
CA VAL A 127 -4.06 4.73 6.84
C VAL A 127 -3.47 6.01 6.26
N GLY A 128 -3.77 7.16 6.86
CA GLY A 128 -3.17 8.44 6.45
C GLY A 128 -1.66 8.47 6.60
N GLU A 129 -1.14 7.98 7.73
CA GLU A 129 0.30 7.84 8.00
C GLU A 129 0.96 6.88 7.00
N LEU A 130 0.29 5.78 6.66
CA LEU A 130 0.76 4.85 5.63
C LEU A 130 0.94 5.55 4.28
N PHE A 131 -0.11 6.22 3.78
CA PHE A 131 -0.03 6.94 2.52
C PHE A 131 1.02 8.05 2.54
N ASN A 132 1.17 8.76 3.65
CA ASN A 132 2.21 9.80 3.80
C ASN A 132 3.62 9.23 3.70
N ARG A 133 3.91 8.14 4.44
CA ARG A 133 5.23 7.48 4.40
C ARG A 133 5.57 7.02 2.99
N THR A 134 4.62 6.37 2.33
CA THR A 134 4.78 5.87 0.97
C THR A 134 5.07 6.98 -0.03
N ARG A 135 4.29 8.07 0.02
CA ARG A 135 4.48 9.22 -0.86
C ARG A 135 5.81 9.91 -0.63
N ALA A 136 6.17 10.14 0.64
CA ALA A 136 7.43 10.78 1.00
C ALA A 136 8.64 10.01 0.45
N HIS A 137 8.64 8.68 0.58
CA HIS A 137 9.70 7.82 0.07
C HIS A 137 9.90 7.97 -1.45
N VAL A 138 8.82 7.89 -2.23
CA VAL A 138 8.91 8.04 -3.70
C VAL A 138 9.22 9.49 -4.09
N ALA A 139 8.75 10.47 -3.33
CA ALA A 139 9.07 11.88 -3.53
C ALA A 139 10.57 12.17 -3.34
N ASP A 140 11.22 11.51 -2.38
CA ASP A 140 12.66 11.62 -2.17
C ASP A 140 13.45 11.07 -3.38
N ILE A 141 13.01 9.94 -3.94
CA ILE A 141 13.57 9.39 -5.18
C ILE A 141 13.39 10.39 -6.34
N PHE A 142 12.20 10.96 -6.49
CA PHE A 142 11.92 11.93 -7.55
C PHE A 142 12.73 13.21 -7.41
N ALA A 143 12.93 13.70 -6.18
CA ALA A 143 13.78 14.84 -5.88
C ALA A 143 15.26 14.55 -6.22
N ALA A 144 15.74 13.32 -5.99
CA ALA A 144 17.06 12.89 -6.42
C ALA A 144 17.18 12.88 -7.95
N LYS A 145 16.19 12.31 -8.65
CA LYS A 145 16.13 12.30 -10.12
C LYS A 145 16.06 13.69 -10.74
N GLN A 146 15.41 14.63 -10.08
CA GLN A 146 15.40 16.02 -10.50
C GLN A 146 16.79 16.67 -10.36
N ARG A 147 17.51 16.40 -9.26
CA ARG A 147 18.89 16.87 -9.07
C ARG A 147 19.87 16.25 -10.07
N GLU A 148 19.65 15.02 -10.48
CA GLU A 148 20.41 14.33 -11.54
C GLU A 148 20.10 14.84 -12.96
N GLY A 149 19.05 15.67 -13.12
CA GLY A 149 18.58 16.14 -14.42
C GLY A 149 17.79 15.11 -15.23
N VAL A 150 17.44 13.97 -14.62
CA VAL A 150 16.61 12.92 -15.23
C VAL A 150 15.14 13.35 -15.32
N LEU A 151 14.65 14.02 -14.28
CA LEU A 151 13.30 14.56 -14.21
C LEU A 151 13.32 16.09 -14.25
N ARG A 152 12.27 16.66 -14.84
CA ARG A 152 12.00 18.09 -14.75
C ARG A 152 10.57 18.28 -14.25
N LEU A 153 10.38 18.18 -12.94
CA LEU A 153 9.05 18.23 -12.34
C LEU A 153 8.39 19.61 -12.53
N ARG A 154 7.09 19.63 -12.86
CA ARG A 154 6.30 20.89 -12.98
C ARG A 154 5.94 21.50 -11.63
N PHE A 155 5.89 20.67 -10.59
CA PHE A 155 5.51 21.03 -9.23
C PHE A 155 6.47 20.37 -8.24
N GLU A 156 6.31 20.67 -6.95
CA GLU A 156 7.09 20.03 -5.89
C GLU A 156 6.94 18.49 -5.92
N PRO A 157 8.02 17.73 -5.62
CA PRO A 157 8.01 16.27 -5.70
C PRO A 157 6.85 15.59 -4.97
N ASP A 158 6.55 16.04 -3.75
CA ASP A 158 5.44 15.50 -2.93
C ASP A 158 4.08 15.64 -3.64
N GLY A 159 3.82 16.82 -4.24
CA GLY A 159 2.59 17.07 -4.98
C GLY A 159 2.49 16.24 -6.26
N VAL A 160 3.59 16.10 -7.01
CA VAL A 160 3.65 15.26 -8.21
C VAL A 160 3.36 13.80 -7.85
N VAL A 161 4.08 13.25 -6.88
CA VAL A 161 3.89 11.86 -6.44
C VAL A 161 2.48 11.64 -5.90
N GLY A 162 1.95 12.57 -5.11
CA GLY A 162 0.57 12.52 -4.64
C GLY A 162 -0.45 12.42 -5.77
N CYS A 163 -0.29 13.21 -6.84
CA CYS A 163 -1.14 13.13 -8.03
C CYS A 163 -0.99 11.81 -8.79
N LEU A 164 0.24 11.29 -8.94
CA LEU A 164 0.47 10.01 -9.60
C LEU A 164 -0.18 8.84 -8.85
N PHE A 165 -0.09 8.86 -7.52
CA PHE A 165 -0.71 7.85 -6.67
C PHE A 165 -2.24 7.93 -6.73
N ALA A 166 -2.80 9.14 -6.68
CA ALA A 166 -4.25 9.31 -6.84
C ALA A 166 -4.77 8.81 -8.20
N LEU A 167 -4.01 9.01 -9.28
CA LEU A 167 -4.32 8.44 -10.60
C LEU A 167 -4.26 6.91 -10.57
N GLY A 168 -3.21 6.33 -9.96
CA GLY A 168 -3.05 4.89 -9.80
C GLY A 168 -4.18 4.25 -8.99
N ASP A 169 -4.53 4.83 -7.85
CA ASP A 169 -5.62 4.38 -6.98
C ASP A 169 -6.96 4.40 -7.73
N GLY A 170 -7.24 5.47 -8.48
CA GLY A 170 -8.44 5.59 -9.29
C GLY A 170 -8.51 4.60 -10.45
N LEU A 171 -7.38 4.27 -11.07
CA LEU A 171 -7.28 3.22 -12.08
C LEU A 171 -7.50 1.83 -11.46
N ALA A 172 -6.87 1.53 -10.33
CA ALA A 172 -7.06 0.28 -9.60
C ALA A 172 -8.53 0.09 -9.22
N LEU A 173 -9.19 1.13 -8.71
CA LEU A 173 -10.61 1.10 -8.37
C LEU A 173 -11.47 0.76 -9.60
N GLN A 174 -11.24 1.41 -10.74
CA GLN A 174 -12.00 1.17 -11.98
C GLN A 174 -11.77 -0.25 -12.52
N MET A 175 -10.51 -0.69 -12.60
CA MET A 175 -10.14 -2.00 -13.13
C MET A 175 -10.66 -3.15 -12.28
N LEU A 176 -10.69 -2.98 -10.95
CA LEU A 176 -11.25 -3.98 -10.04
C LEU A 176 -12.79 -3.97 -10.02
N SER A 177 -13.41 -2.83 -10.30
CA SER A 177 -14.88 -2.70 -10.33
C SER A 177 -15.48 -3.25 -11.63
N ASP A 178 -14.76 -3.16 -12.74
CA ASP A 178 -15.20 -3.61 -14.07
C ASP A 178 -14.04 -4.31 -14.80
N PRO A 179 -13.71 -5.56 -14.43
CA PRO A 179 -12.54 -6.27 -14.95
C PRO A 179 -12.67 -6.72 -16.42
N GLU A 180 -13.89 -6.75 -16.96
CA GLU A 180 -14.15 -7.15 -18.36
C GLU A 180 -14.01 -5.98 -19.34
N ARG A 181 -14.03 -4.74 -18.83
CA ARG A 181 -13.86 -3.54 -19.64
C ARG A 181 -12.43 -3.40 -20.14
N ASP A 182 -12.29 -2.93 -21.37
CA ASP A 182 -11.01 -2.47 -21.89
C ASP A 182 -10.62 -1.12 -21.23
N HIS A 183 -9.51 -1.12 -20.50
CA HIS A 183 -8.97 0.04 -19.80
C HIS A 183 -7.78 0.68 -20.54
N ALA A 184 -7.45 0.25 -21.76
CA ALA A 184 -6.30 0.76 -22.51
C ALA A 184 -6.34 2.28 -22.70
N ASP A 185 -7.50 2.84 -23.08
CA ASP A 185 -7.66 4.27 -23.31
C ASP A 185 -7.46 5.10 -22.04
N VAL A 186 -7.98 4.65 -20.89
CA VAL A 186 -7.85 5.38 -19.62
C VAL A 186 -6.42 5.29 -19.08
N ILE A 187 -5.73 4.16 -19.27
CA ILE A 187 -4.32 4.01 -18.94
C ILE A 187 -3.45 4.92 -19.82
N ALA A 188 -3.74 5.00 -21.13
CA ALA A 188 -3.02 5.88 -22.05
C ALA A 188 -3.22 7.37 -21.69
N ALA A 189 -4.45 7.77 -21.38
CA ALA A 189 -4.77 9.13 -20.93
C ALA A 189 -4.08 9.47 -19.60
N GLY A 190 -4.14 8.55 -18.61
CA GLY A 190 -3.47 8.70 -17.33
C GLY A 190 -1.96 8.82 -17.46
N THR A 191 -1.34 7.99 -18.30
CA THR A 191 0.11 8.05 -18.60
C THR A 191 0.50 9.37 -19.25
N THR A 192 -0.34 9.90 -20.16
CA THR A 192 -0.11 11.21 -20.80
C THR A 192 -0.20 12.35 -19.78
N ALA A 193 -1.19 12.32 -18.89
CA ALA A 193 -1.32 13.30 -17.81
C ALA A 193 -0.13 13.23 -16.84
N ALA A 194 0.28 12.02 -16.45
CA ALA A 194 1.43 11.76 -15.59
C ALA A 194 2.74 12.29 -16.19
N ARG A 195 2.96 12.05 -17.49
CA ARG A 195 4.11 12.58 -18.24
C ARG A 195 4.19 14.08 -18.18
N HIS A 196 3.06 14.78 -18.32
CA HIS A 196 3.04 16.22 -18.23
C HIS A 196 3.61 16.72 -16.89
N LEU A 197 3.36 16.02 -15.78
CA LEU A 197 3.90 16.39 -14.46
C LEU A 197 5.43 16.20 -14.35
N LEU A 198 6.01 15.30 -15.14
CA LEU A 198 7.42 14.87 -15.07
C LEU A 198 8.36 15.62 -16.03
N THR A 199 7.81 16.29 -17.05
CA THR A 199 8.57 16.93 -18.13
C THR A 199 8.15 18.41 -18.31
N ALA A 200 8.58 19.29 -17.40
CA ALA A 200 8.24 20.70 -17.41
C ALA A 200 8.84 21.47 -18.59
#